data_AF-A0A2D8XAA9-F1
#
_entry.id   AF-A0A2D8XAA9-F1
#
_cell.length_a   1.000
_cell.length_b   1.000
_cell.length_c   1.000
_cell.angle_alpha   90.00
_cell.angle_beta   90.00
_cell.angle_gamma   90.00
#
_symmetry.space_group_name_H-M   'P 1'
#
loop_
_entity.id
_entity.type
_entity.pdbx_description
1 polymer ?
#
loop_
_entity_poly.entity_id
_entity_poly.type
_entity_poly.pdbx_seq_one_letter_code
_entity_poly.pdbx_strand_id
1 'polypeptide(L)'
;MKEITRINHVGIRVRDLEVTRAFYEKLGFEFLEGPIGPEPVAVMEHPSGVNINFILNTSEDAASENLLMDVSTKHTGYTHIALEITDRLAVERQLSELGMPITETVEMPNGAVFFFIRDPDGNVIEFHKPA
;
A
#
# COMPACT_ATOMS: atom_id res chain seq x y z
N MET A 1 13.33 22.85 -5.70
CA MET A 1 12.76 22.69 -7.06
C MET A 1 11.29 23.09 -6.98
N LYS A 2 10.82 23.98 -7.84
CA LYS A 2 9.41 24.42 -7.89
C LYS A 2 8.61 23.64 -8.94
N GLU A 3 9.30 22.81 -9.71
CA GLU A 3 8.79 22.08 -10.86
C GLU A 3 8.12 20.74 -10.47
N ILE A 4 8.27 20.30 -9.22
CA ILE A 4 7.60 19.11 -8.68
C ILE A 4 6.14 19.49 -8.37
N THR A 5 5.20 18.83 -9.03
CA THR A 5 3.77 19.20 -8.96
C THR A 5 2.94 18.27 -8.08
N ARG A 6 3.33 16.99 -7.97
CA ARG A 6 2.63 15.97 -7.19
C ARG A 6 3.48 14.71 -7.05
N ILE A 7 3.01 13.78 -6.22
CA ILE A 7 3.43 12.38 -6.30
C ILE A 7 2.91 11.83 -7.63
N ASN A 8 3.79 11.27 -8.46
CA ASN A 8 3.38 10.66 -9.72
C ASN A 8 2.89 9.22 -9.51
N HIS A 9 3.65 8.42 -8.78
CA HIS A 9 3.31 7.06 -8.40
C HIS A 9 4.12 6.63 -7.17
N VAL A 10 3.72 5.51 -6.56
CA VAL A 10 4.48 4.83 -5.51
C VAL A 10 4.98 3.50 -6.06
N GLY A 11 6.30 3.31 -6.07
CA GLY A 11 6.91 2.05 -6.50
C GLY A 11 7.07 1.11 -5.31
N ILE A 12 6.48 -0.08 -5.39
CA ILE A 12 6.69 -1.15 -4.42
C ILE A 12 7.18 -2.40 -5.13
N ARG A 13 8.09 -3.10 -4.47
CA ARG A 13 8.60 -4.38 -4.96
C ARG A 13 7.70 -5.50 -4.44
N VAL A 14 7.32 -6.42 -5.32
CA VAL A 14 6.36 -7.48 -5.01
C VAL A 14 6.90 -8.83 -5.47
N ARG A 15 6.52 -9.92 -4.79
CA ARG A 15 6.99 -11.28 -5.15
C ARG A 15 6.21 -11.88 -6.31
N ASP A 16 4.90 -11.68 -6.32
CA ASP A 16 4.00 -12.30 -7.28
C ASP A 16 2.98 -11.28 -7.79
N LEU A 17 2.94 -11.11 -9.11
CA LEU A 17 2.07 -10.12 -9.74
C LEU A 17 0.59 -10.47 -9.57
N GLU A 18 0.21 -11.75 -9.74
CA GLU A 18 -1.19 -12.16 -9.71
C GLU A 18 -1.76 -12.06 -8.30
N VAL A 19 -1.00 -12.52 -7.30
CA VAL A 19 -1.38 -12.42 -5.89
C VAL A 19 -1.53 -10.97 -5.48
N THR A 20 -0.55 -10.12 -5.82
CA THR A 20 -0.57 -8.72 -5.41
C THR A 20 -1.65 -7.93 -6.15
N ARG A 21 -1.87 -8.17 -7.45
CA ARG A 21 -3.00 -7.57 -8.17
C ARG A 21 -4.34 -7.93 -7.56
N ALA A 22 -4.59 -9.22 -7.31
CA ALA A 22 -5.85 -9.68 -6.73
C ALA A 22 -6.12 -9.06 -5.35
N PHE A 23 -5.08 -8.70 -4.59
CA PHE A 23 -5.21 -7.95 -3.35
C PHE A 23 -5.63 -6.49 -3.61
N TYR A 24 -4.91 -5.76 -4.45
CA TYR A 24 -5.17 -4.34 -4.69
C TYR A 24 -6.47 -4.09 -5.47
N GLU A 25 -6.89 -5.02 -6.33
CA GLU A 25 -8.19 -4.97 -7.02
C GLU A 25 -9.37 -4.99 -6.04
N LYS A 26 -9.24 -5.69 -4.90
CA LYS A 26 -10.26 -5.66 -3.82
C LYS A 26 -10.33 -4.31 -3.11
N LEU A 27 -9.25 -3.55 -3.11
CA LEU A 27 -9.20 -2.17 -2.60
C LEU A 27 -9.68 -1.14 -3.63
N GLY A 28 -10.18 -1.59 -4.80
CA GLY A 28 -10.70 -0.73 -5.85
C GLY A 28 -9.65 -0.20 -6.83
N PHE A 29 -8.42 -0.70 -6.79
CA PHE A 29 -7.43 -0.37 -7.82
C PHE A 29 -7.72 -1.12 -9.12
N GLU A 30 -7.45 -0.46 -10.24
CA GLU A 30 -7.62 -1.00 -11.58
C GLU A 30 -6.25 -1.27 -12.22
N PHE A 31 -6.12 -2.42 -12.87
CA PHE A 31 -4.90 -2.77 -13.60
C PHE A 31 -4.85 -2.05 -14.94
N LEU A 32 -3.79 -1.28 -15.17
CA LEU A 32 -3.62 -0.51 -16.40
C LEU A 32 -2.79 -1.27 -17.44
N GLU A 33 -1.58 -1.68 -17.06
CA GLU A 33 -0.65 -2.39 -17.96
C GLU A 33 0.47 -3.10 -17.19
N GLY A 34 1.16 -4.03 -17.85
CA GLY A 34 2.32 -4.72 -17.31
C GLY A 34 2.31 -6.25 -17.48
N PRO A 35 3.44 -6.92 -17.21
CA PRO A 35 4.75 -6.33 -16.97
C PRO A 35 5.33 -5.68 -18.24
N ILE A 36 5.93 -4.50 -18.12
CA ILE A 36 6.59 -3.76 -19.20
C ILE A 36 8.02 -3.35 -18.80
N GLY A 37 8.88 -3.15 -19.80
CA GLY A 37 10.24 -2.65 -19.61
C GLY A 37 11.30 -3.73 -19.30
N PRO A 38 12.60 -3.35 -19.30
CA PRO A 38 13.70 -4.25 -18.99
C PRO A 38 13.76 -4.62 -17.50
N GLU A 39 13.34 -3.68 -16.63
CA GLU A 39 12.93 -4.00 -15.27
C GLU A 39 11.40 -4.17 -15.32
N PRO A 40 10.87 -5.39 -15.14
CA PRO A 40 9.45 -5.65 -15.33
C PRO A 40 8.62 -4.88 -14.29
N VAL A 41 7.79 -3.97 -14.78
CA VAL A 41 6.88 -3.15 -13.96
C VAL A 41 5.44 -3.36 -14.40
N ALA A 42 4.53 -3.47 -13.44
CA ALA A 42 3.09 -3.44 -13.65
C ALA A 42 2.45 -2.24 -12.95
N VAL A 43 1.44 -1.64 -13.57
CA VAL A 43 0.83 -0.38 -13.14
C VAL A 43 -0.61 -0.62 -12.69
N MET A 44 -0.92 -0.17 -11.48
CA MET A 44 -2.25 -0.11 -10.90
C MET A 44 -2.64 1.34 -10.62
N GLU A 45 -3.90 1.70 -10.85
CA GLU A 45 -4.42 3.02 -10.50
C GLU A 45 -5.80 2.92 -9.84
N HIS A 46 -5.98 3.61 -8.72
CA HIS A 46 -7.29 3.76 -8.10
C HIS A 46 -8.04 4.95 -8.74
N PRO A 47 -9.38 4.92 -8.88
CA PRO A 47 -10.17 6.04 -9.42
C PRO A 47 -9.97 7.41 -8.73
N SER A 48 -9.35 7.45 -7.53
CA SER A 48 -8.93 8.68 -6.86
C SER A 48 -7.64 9.30 -7.40
N GLY A 49 -6.95 8.62 -8.33
CA GLY A 49 -5.66 9.03 -8.90
C GLY A 49 -4.43 8.53 -8.15
N VAL A 50 -4.59 7.64 -7.17
CA VAL A 50 -3.45 6.96 -6.52
C VAL A 50 -2.89 5.91 -7.46
N ASN A 51 -1.62 6.06 -7.83
CA ASN A 51 -0.94 5.19 -8.79
C ASN A 51 0.17 4.38 -8.09
N ILE A 52 0.16 3.06 -8.30
CA ILE A 52 1.14 2.13 -7.72
C ILE A 52 1.81 1.34 -8.83
N ASN A 53 3.14 1.32 -8.81
CA ASN A 53 3.97 0.53 -9.71
C ASN A 53 4.51 -0.68 -8.96
N PHE A 54 4.12 -1.88 -9.39
CA PHE A 54 4.66 -3.15 -8.93
C PHE A 54 5.95 -3.46 -9.66
N ILE A 55 7.05 -3.52 -8.93
CA ILE A 55 8.40 -3.81 -9.43
C ILE A 55 8.66 -5.31 -9.22
N LEU A 56 8.78 -6.06 -10.31
CA LEU A 56 8.82 -7.53 -10.32
C LEU A 56 10.25 -8.07 -10.38
N ASN A 57 11.09 -7.62 -9.44
CA ASN A 57 12.50 -8.03 -9.35
C ASN A 57 12.92 -8.43 -7.93
N THR A 58 11.99 -9.00 -7.15
CA THR A 58 12.29 -9.55 -5.83
C THR A 58 13.27 -10.71 -5.92
N SER A 59 14.35 -10.66 -5.14
CA SER A 59 15.33 -11.73 -5.07
C SER A 59 14.77 -12.92 -4.27
N GLU A 60 15.24 -14.12 -4.60
CA GLU A 60 14.80 -15.36 -3.94
C GLU A 60 15.15 -15.37 -2.45
N ASP A 61 16.24 -14.70 -2.06
CA ASP A 61 16.74 -14.58 -0.69
C ASP A 61 16.16 -13.38 0.09
N ALA A 62 15.22 -12.63 -0.51
CA ALA A 62 14.59 -11.51 0.16
C ALA A 62 13.87 -11.96 1.44
N ALA A 63 13.98 -11.17 2.51
CA ALA A 63 13.33 -11.45 3.79
C ALA A 63 11.80 -11.59 3.64
N SER A 64 11.21 -12.53 4.37
CA SER A 64 9.75 -12.69 4.44
C SER A 64 9.07 -11.60 5.29
N GLU A 65 9.83 -10.90 6.12
CA GLU A 65 9.36 -9.84 7.01
C GLU A 65 9.63 -8.45 6.40
N ASN A 66 8.82 -7.46 6.75
CA ASN A 66 9.08 -6.07 6.39
C ASN A 66 10.21 -5.51 7.26
N LEU A 67 11.40 -5.34 6.68
CA LEU A 67 12.60 -4.87 7.39
C LEU A 67 12.49 -3.46 7.99
N LEU A 68 11.50 -2.65 7.59
CA LEU A 68 11.30 -1.32 8.18
C LEU A 68 10.36 -1.37 9.39
N MET A 69 9.46 -2.35 9.44
CA MET A 69 8.35 -2.35 10.40
C MET A 69 8.37 -3.52 11.37
N ASP A 70 8.88 -4.69 10.97
CA ASP A 70 8.69 -5.93 11.70
C ASP A 70 9.91 -6.33 12.55
N VAL A 71 11.06 -5.68 12.33
CA VAL A 71 12.30 -5.91 13.09
C VAL A 71 12.53 -4.87 14.19
N SER A 72 13.32 -5.25 15.19
CA SER A 72 13.67 -4.39 16.33
C SER A 72 14.62 -3.25 15.93
N THR A 73 15.58 -3.53 15.05
CA THR A 73 16.50 -2.54 14.49
C THR A 73 15.75 -1.61 13.53
N LYS A 74 15.78 -0.30 13.78
CA LYS A 74 15.06 0.67 12.95
C LYS A 74 15.93 1.18 11.81
N HIS A 75 15.54 0.85 10.59
CA HIS A 75 16.17 1.27 9.35
C HIS A 75 15.46 2.49 8.76
N THR A 76 16.19 3.34 8.04
CA THR A 76 15.59 4.48 7.31
C THR A 76 14.93 4.02 6.02
N GLY A 77 13.75 4.54 5.68
CA GLY A 77 13.04 4.24 4.44
C GLY A 77 11.59 4.70 4.47
N TYR A 78 10.83 4.36 3.43
CA TYR A 78 9.39 4.56 3.37
C TYR A 78 8.66 3.44 4.12
N THR A 79 8.09 3.76 5.28
CA THR A 79 7.49 2.75 6.16
C THR A 79 6.10 2.30 5.72
N HIS A 80 5.31 3.21 5.14
CA HIS A 80 3.95 2.96 4.68
C HIS A 80 3.54 3.98 3.62
N ILE A 81 2.47 3.67 2.90
CA ILE A 81 1.67 4.65 2.16
C ILE A 81 0.41 4.95 2.97
N ALA A 82 0.04 6.22 3.08
CA ALA A 82 -1.21 6.64 3.72
C ALA A 82 -2.25 7.05 2.67
N LEU A 83 -3.41 6.39 2.72
CA LEU A 83 -4.54 6.61 1.84
C LEU A 83 -5.60 7.38 2.62
N GLU A 84 -5.96 8.57 2.15
CA GLU A 84 -7.04 9.34 2.75
C GLU A 84 -8.39 8.66 2.50
N ILE A 85 -9.20 8.51 3.56
CA ILE A 85 -10.54 7.95 3.51
C ILE A 85 -11.57 8.93 4.05
N THR A 86 -12.79 8.82 3.55
CA THR A 86 -13.91 9.68 3.94
C THR A 86 -14.72 9.10 5.10
N ASP A 87 -14.81 7.77 5.23
CA ASP A 87 -15.61 7.08 6.23
C ASP A 87 -14.85 5.87 6.80
N ARG A 88 -14.38 6.02 8.04
CA ARG A 88 -13.67 4.96 8.78
C ARG A 88 -14.52 3.69 8.89
N LEU A 89 -15.77 3.80 9.35
CA LEU A 89 -16.59 2.64 9.68
C LEU A 89 -16.97 1.84 8.43
N ALA A 90 -17.20 2.53 7.31
CA ALA A 90 -17.45 1.88 6.03
C ALA A 90 -16.22 1.07 5.56
N VAL A 91 -15.02 1.65 5.63
CA VAL A 91 -13.78 0.98 5.20
C VAL A 91 -13.44 -0.19 6.11
N GLU A 92 -13.54 -0.04 7.44
CA GLU A 92 -13.30 -1.15 8.38
C GLU A 92 -14.22 -2.35 8.12
N ARG A 93 -15.51 -2.09 7.83
CA ARG A 93 -16.46 -3.14 7.47
C ARG A 93 -16.06 -3.85 6.17
N GLN A 94 -15.73 -3.10 5.12
CA GLN A 94 -15.31 -3.67 3.83
C GLN A 94 -14.05 -4.52 3.97
N LEU A 95 -13.04 -4.04 4.71
CA LEU A 95 -11.82 -4.80 4.96
C LEU A 95 -12.11 -6.09 5.72
N SER A 96 -13.00 -6.05 6.71
CA SER A 96 -13.43 -7.24 7.43
C SER A 96 -14.14 -8.24 6.52
N GLU A 97 -15.03 -7.79 5.63
CA GLU A 97 -15.73 -8.64 4.66
C GLU A 97 -14.77 -9.27 3.63
N LEU A 98 -13.71 -8.55 3.27
CA LEU A 98 -12.66 -9.01 2.36
C LEU A 98 -11.61 -9.91 3.03
N GLY A 99 -11.69 -10.10 4.35
CA GLY A 99 -10.72 -10.87 5.12
C GLY A 99 -9.35 -10.19 5.24
N MET A 100 -9.30 -8.86 5.18
CA MET A 100 -8.09 -8.05 5.32
C MET A 100 -7.96 -7.54 6.76
N PRO A 101 -7.13 -8.16 7.61
CA PRO A 101 -7.06 -7.82 9.02
C PRO A 101 -6.41 -6.45 9.24
N ILE A 102 -7.02 -5.65 10.11
CA ILE A 102 -6.43 -4.43 10.65
C ILE A 102 -5.39 -4.81 11.69
N THR A 103 -4.15 -4.34 11.52
CA THR A 103 -3.04 -4.66 12.44
C THR A 103 -2.94 -3.69 13.61
N GLU A 104 -3.34 -2.44 13.42
CA GLU A 104 -3.31 -1.39 14.43
C GLU A 104 -4.31 -0.28 14.09
N THR A 105 -4.85 0.36 15.12
CA THR A 105 -5.73 1.55 15.01
C THR A 105 -5.26 2.60 15.99
N VAL A 106 -5.19 3.85 15.53
CA VAL A 106 -4.79 5.01 16.32
C VAL A 106 -5.84 6.11 16.20
N GLU A 107 -6.27 6.62 17.35
CA GLU A 107 -7.18 7.76 17.44
C GLU A 107 -6.47 8.95 18.06
N MET A 108 -6.47 10.07 17.35
CA MET A 108 -5.81 11.29 17.79
C MET A 108 -6.78 12.19 18.57
N PRO A 109 -6.30 12.96 19.57
CA PRO A 109 -7.15 13.89 20.33
C PRO A 109 -7.83 14.95 19.48
N ASN A 110 -7.31 15.25 18.29
CA ASN A 110 -7.88 16.21 17.36
C ASN A 110 -9.03 15.64 16.50
N GLY A 111 -9.38 14.36 16.66
CA GLY A 111 -10.43 13.68 15.90
C GLY A 111 -9.97 12.97 14.63
N ALA A 112 -8.68 13.08 14.26
CA ALA A 112 -8.11 12.25 13.20
C ALA A 112 -8.00 10.79 13.65
N VAL A 113 -8.23 9.87 12.73
CA VAL A 113 -8.15 8.43 13.00
C VAL A 113 -7.44 7.76 11.83
N PHE A 114 -6.53 6.84 12.14
CA PHE A 114 -5.92 6.02 11.12
C PHE A 114 -5.71 4.59 11.60
N PHE A 115 -5.68 3.65 10.65
CA PHE A 115 -5.46 2.24 10.91
C PHE A 115 -4.71 1.59 9.76
N PHE A 116 -4.12 0.43 10.02
CA PHE A 116 -3.16 -0.19 9.11
C PHE A 116 -3.57 -1.61 8.71
N ILE A 117 -3.26 -1.98 7.46
CA ILE A 117 -3.28 -3.37 6.98
C ILE A 117 -1.93 -3.74 6.37
N ARG A 118 -1.75 -5.03 6.05
CA ARG A 118 -0.62 -5.54 5.28
C ARG A 118 -1.06 -6.05 3.92
N ASP A 119 -0.29 -5.72 2.90
CA ASP A 119 -0.41 -6.37 1.59
C ASP A 119 0.24 -7.79 1.61
N PRO A 120 0.18 -8.55 0.51
CA PRO A 120 0.73 -9.91 0.46
C PRO A 120 2.23 -10.02 0.74
N ASP A 121 2.99 -8.94 0.50
CA ASP A 121 4.44 -8.87 0.70
C ASP A 121 4.81 -8.17 2.03
N GLY A 122 3.81 -7.86 2.88
CA GLY A 122 4.02 -7.24 4.18
C GLY A 122 4.25 -5.72 4.14
N ASN A 123 4.03 -5.06 2.99
CA ASN A 123 4.01 -3.60 2.91
C ASN A 123 2.86 -3.05 3.77
N VAL A 124 3.08 -1.90 4.39
CA VAL A 124 2.11 -1.27 5.28
C VAL A 124 1.28 -0.27 4.50
N ILE A 125 -0.05 -0.41 4.60
CA ILE A 125 -1.02 0.53 4.04
C ILE A 125 -1.77 1.15 5.21
N GLU A 126 -1.66 2.47 5.36
CA GLU A 126 -2.45 3.26 6.30
C GLU A 126 -3.72 3.75 5.61
N PHE A 127 -4.86 3.64 6.28
CA PHE A 127 -6.08 4.36 5.93
C PHE A 127 -6.28 5.48 6.94
N HIS A 128 -6.30 6.71 6.43
CA HIS A 128 -6.27 7.93 7.23
C HIS A 128 -7.56 8.72 7.04
N LYS A 129 -8.33 8.90 8.12
CA LYS A 129 -9.43 9.86 8.16
C LYS A 129 -8.97 11.13 8.88
N PRO A 130 -8.81 12.26 8.18
CA PRO A 130 -8.53 13.54 8.81
C PRO A 130 -9.63 13.94 9.80
N ALA A 131 -9.29 14.88 10.70
CA ALA A 131 -10.21 15.47 11.65
C ALA A 131 -11.40 16.15 10.96
#